data_AF-G1VRW2-F1
#
_entry.id   AF-G1VRW2-F1
#
_cell.length_a   1.000
_cell.length_b   1.000
_cell.length_c   1.000
_cell.angle_alpha   90.00
_cell.angle_beta   90.00
_cell.angle_gamma   90.00
#
_symmetry.space_group_name_H-M   'P 1'
#
loop_
_entity.id
_entity.type
_entity.pdbx_description
1 polymer ?
#
loop_
_entity_poly.entity_id
_entity_poly.type
_entity_poly.pdbx_seq_one_letter_code
_entity_poly.pdbx_strand_id
1 'polypeptide(L)'
;MGIYDIYAKTKRRAQSVAEFTNEVKEKGIGGVAKDIASNTKESINESIEIKKENAELARQKREDFKERQATYKSIFRSTQKMGDIEIDEVNKLLKINNASSNIKKNGKMKILSKSVLAMYTLGASLAIEMALKPGDVIFSYDEIQDYDLLENNISVESGGLGMAVVGGVVAGSTGGIIGGLTAKRKTSKSIDMLALQITTTNFCFPSIIISYIKSETKSKSSRYTKALSHARNTIACLNLIFAQCENSGLQSENQTEDISDPYEELKKAKELYDLGIITQDEFEEKKKQLLGLQ
;
A
#
# COMPACT_ATOMS: atom_id res chain seq x y z
N MET A 1 -2.07 14.22 34.96
CA MET A 1 -1.38 15.47 34.58
C MET A 1 -0.55 15.88 35.79
N GLY A 2 0.77 15.71 35.75
CA GLY A 2 1.64 15.91 36.91
C GLY A 2 1.85 17.39 37.26
N ILE A 3 2.26 17.69 38.48
CA ILE A 3 2.55 19.06 38.96
C ILE A 3 3.57 19.79 38.05
N TYR A 4 4.50 19.04 37.45
CA TYR A 4 5.47 19.52 36.46
C TYR A 4 4.83 20.06 35.16
N ASP A 5 3.76 19.45 34.66
CA ASP A 5 3.04 19.92 33.46
C ASP A 5 2.34 21.26 33.70
N ILE A 6 1.83 21.45 34.91
CA ILE A 6 1.15 22.68 35.32
C ILE A 6 2.17 23.81 35.40
N TYR A 7 3.32 23.58 36.05
CA TYR A 7 4.39 24.57 36.16
C TYR A 7 4.94 24.99 34.79
N ALA A 8 5.17 24.04 33.88
CA ALA A 8 5.66 24.30 32.53
C ALA A 8 4.67 25.12 31.69
N LYS A 9 3.36 24.91 31.86
CA LYS A 9 2.32 25.71 31.19
C LYS A 9 2.23 27.13 31.75
N THR A 10 2.30 27.28 33.07
CA THR A 10 2.25 28.59 33.73
C THR A 10 3.47 29.44 33.36
N LYS A 11 4.67 28.83 33.32
CA LYS A 11 5.91 29.50 32.89
C LYS A 11 5.83 29.99 31.43
N ARG A 12 5.35 29.15 30.51
CA ARG A 12 5.15 29.53 29.10
C ARG A 12 4.14 30.66 28.93
N ARG A 13 3.05 30.65 29.69
CA ARG A 13 2.06 31.75 29.68
C ARG A 13 2.66 33.06 30.17
N ALA A 14 3.42 33.04 31.27
CA ALA A 14 4.08 34.23 31.80
C ALA A 14 5.09 34.82 30.80
N GLN A 15 5.84 33.97 30.09
CA GLN A 15 6.76 34.39 29.04
C GLN A 15 6.03 35.03 27.85
N SER A 16 4.98 34.38 27.34
CA SER A 16 4.19 34.92 26.22
C SER A 16 3.51 36.26 26.57
N VAL A 17 3.06 36.43 27.82
CA VAL A 17 2.50 37.71 28.30
C VAL A 17 3.59 38.78 28.37
N ALA A 18 4.77 38.47 28.89
CA ALA A 18 5.89 39.41 28.93
C ALA A 18 6.32 39.86 27.52
N GLU A 19 6.45 38.91 26.58
CA GLU A 19 6.76 39.17 25.17
C GLU A 19 5.71 40.10 24.54
N PHE A 20 4.42 39.80 24.69
CA PHE A 20 3.34 40.65 24.18
C PHE A 20 3.38 42.07 24.79
N THR A 21 3.61 42.18 26.10
CA THR A 21 3.69 43.51 26.76
C THR A 21 4.87 44.34 26.27
N ASN A 22 6.00 43.71 25.95
CA ASN A 22 7.16 44.40 25.38
C ASN A 22 6.87 44.83 23.94
N GLU A 23 6.25 43.96 23.13
CA GLU A 23 5.90 44.27 21.75
C GLU A 23 4.89 45.43 21.65
N VAL A 24 3.91 45.48 22.56
CA VAL A 24 2.97 46.62 22.68
C VAL A 24 3.66 47.91 23.11
N LYS A 25 4.68 47.85 23.98
CA LYS A 25 5.47 49.04 24.36
C LYS A 25 6.30 49.58 23.19
N GLU A 26 6.86 48.71 22.36
CA GLU A 26 7.71 49.10 21.23
C GLU A 26 6.89 49.60 20.03
N LYS A 27 5.84 48.89 19.66
CA LYS A 27 5.11 49.12 18.39
C LYS A 27 3.73 49.76 18.58
N GLY A 28 3.26 49.88 19.82
CA GLY A 28 1.88 50.26 20.14
C GLY A 28 0.87 49.16 19.78
N ILE A 29 -0.32 49.21 20.40
CA ILE A 29 -1.39 48.21 20.18
C ILE A 29 -1.78 48.11 18.69
N GLY A 30 -1.83 49.25 17.99
CA GLY A 30 -2.14 49.30 16.55
C GLY A 30 -1.08 48.65 15.66
N GLY A 31 0.21 48.77 16.03
CA GLY A 31 1.31 48.11 15.33
C GLY A 31 1.29 46.60 15.51
N VAL A 32 1.12 46.14 16.76
CA VAL A 32 0.97 44.70 17.08
C VAL A 32 -0.24 44.09 16.36
N ALA A 33 -1.38 44.79 16.33
CA ALA A 33 -2.56 44.32 15.61
C ALA A 33 -2.33 44.20 14.09
N LYS A 34 -1.53 45.10 13.50
CA LYS A 34 -1.18 45.07 12.07
C LYS A 34 -0.25 43.91 11.74
N ASP A 35 0.75 43.65 12.60
CA ASP A 35 1.69 42.53 12.46
C ASP A 35 0.98 41.17 12.59
N ILE A 36 0.07 41.04 13.56
CA ILE A 36 -0.76 39.83 13.70
C ILE A 36 -1.62 39.64 12.44
N ALA A 37 -2.21 40.71 11.91
CA ALA A 37 -3.03 40.64 10.70
C ALA A 37 -2.21 40.29 9.45
N SER A 38 -0.99 40.80 9.29
CA SER A 38 -0.10 40.43 8.17
C SER A 38 0.36 38.99 8.27
N ASN A 39 0.84 38.55 9.44
CA ASN A 39 1.30 37.18 9.66
C ASN A 39 0.17 36.16 9.45
N THR A 40 -1.05 36.51 9.88
CA THR A 40 -2.24 35.68 9.64
C THR A 40 -2.58 35.60 8.16
N LYS A 41 -2.49 36.73 7.41
CA LYS A 41 -2.72 36.73 5.95
C LYS A 41 -1.67 35.91 5.20
N GLU A 42 -0.40 36.01 5.59
CA GLU A 42 0.69 35.22 5.01
C GLU A 42 0.48 33.73 5.25
N SER A 43 0.18 33.32 6.49
CA SER A 43 -0.12 31.92 6.82
C SER A 43 -1.35 31.38 6.07
N ILE A 44 -2.38 32.21 5.89
CA ILE A 44 -3.55 31.86 5.08
C ILE A 44 -3.17 31.70 3.60
N ASN A 45 -2.37 32.61 3.04
CA ASN A 45 -1.93 32.53 1.66
C ASN A 45 -1.07 31.30 1.40
N GLU A 46 -0.11 31.01 2.27
CA GLU A 46 0.72 29.79 2.21
C GLU A 46 -0.16 28.53 2.27
N SER A 47 -1.14 28.50 3.18
CA SER A 47 -2.12 27.40 3.27
C SER A 47 -2.97 27.26 2.01
N ILE A 48 -3.31 28.36 1.33
CA ILE A 48 -4.06 28.34 0.06
C ILE A 48 -3.16 27.82 -1.07
N GLU A 49 -1.90 28.22 -1.10
CA GLU A 49 -0.92 27.80 -2.10
C GLU A 49 -0.65 26.30 -2.01
N ILE A 50 -0.36 25.78 -0.81
CA ILE A 50 -0.23 24.33 -0.56
C ILE A 50 -1.49 23.56 -1.00
N LYS A 51 -2.69 24.11 -0.74
CA LYS A 51 -3.95 23.49 -1.20
C LYS A 51 -4.08 23.48 -2.72
N LYS A 52 -3.63 24.54 -3.39
CA LYS A 52 -3.63 24.61 -4.87
C LYS A 52 -2.64 23.60 -5.46
N GLU A 53 -1.42 23.55 -4.95
CA GLU A 53 -0.39 22.58 -5.38
C GLU A 53 -0.86 21.14 -5.19
N ASN A 54 -1.41 20.81 -4.02
CA ASN A 54 -1.97 19.49 -3.75
C ASN A 54 -3.14 19.15 -4.69
N ALA A 55 -3.99 20.13 -5.00
CA ALA A 55 -5.09 19.94 -5.95
C ALA A 55 -4.59 19.72 -7.39
N GLU A 56 -3.50 20.38 -7.78
CA GLU A 56 -2.87 20.22 -9.08
C GLU A 56 -2.17 18.86 -9.23
N LEU A 57 -1.40 18.45 -8.21
CA LEU A 57 -0.80 17.12 -8.15
C LEU A 57 -1.86 16.01 -8.24
N ALA A 58 -3.00 16.19 -7.56
CA ALA A 58 -4.12 15.25 -7.63
C ALA A 58 -4.75 15.20 -9.02
N ARG A 59 -4.79 16.33 -9.76
CA ARG A 59 -5.27 16.36 -11.15
C ARG A 59 -4.32 15.63 -12.08
N GLN A 60 -3.01 15.86 -11.95
CA GLN A 60 -2.00 15.18 -12.76
C GLN A 60 -2.10 13.65 -12.59
N LYS A 61 -2.05 13.17 -11.35
CA LYS A 61 -2.19 11.72 -11.04
C LYS A 61 -3.47 11.09 -11.60
N ARG A 62 -4.54 11.89 -11.76
CA ARG A 62 -5.80 11.43 -12.35
C ARG A 62 -5.71 11.26 -13.86
N GLU A 63 -5.13 12.23 -14.55
CA GLU A 63 -4.94 12.12 -16.01
C GLU A 63 -3.98 10.97 -16.31
N ASP A 64 -2.88 10.86 -15.56
CA ASP A 64 -1.97 9.72 -15.65
C ASP A 64 -2.69 8.38 -15.44
N PHE A 65 -3.60 8.32 -14.46
CA PHE A 65 -4.42 7.12 -14.23
C PHE A 65 -5.32 6.80 -15.42
N LYS A 66 -5.98 7.79 -16.01
CA LYS A 66 -6.86 7.57 -17.18
C LYS A 66 -6.06 7.10 -18.39
N GLU A 67 -4.91 7.72 -18.64
CA GLU A 67 -4.02 7.36 -19.74
C GLU A 67 -3.50 5.94 -19.55
N ARG A 68 -3.00 5.60 -18.34
CA ARG A 68 -2.59 4.23 -18.01
C ARG A 68 -3.73 3.22 -18.21
N GLN A 69 -4.94 3.55 -17.76
CA GLN A 69 -6.10 2.68 -17.98
C GLN A 69 -6.47 2.53 -19.47
N ALA A 70 -6.32 3.58 -20.28
CA ALA A 70 -6.55 3.49 -21.72
C ALA A 70 -5.51 2.57 -22.39
N THR A 71 -4.25 2.70 -21.99
CA THR A 71 -3.14 1.83 -22.43
C THR A 71 -3.34 0.39 -22.00
N TYR A 72 -3.68 0.14 -20.73
CA TYR A 72 -3.96 -1.22 -20.26
C TYR A 72 -5.14 -1.84 -21.01
N LYS A 73 -6.20 -1.08 -21.29
CA LYS A 73 -7.35 -1.58 -22.06
C LYS A 73 -7.01 -1.95 -23.50
N SER A 74 -6.05 -1.28 -24.14
CA SER A 74 -5.65 -1.63 -25.52
C SER A 74 -4.74 -2.86 -25.57
N ILE A 75 -3.96 -3.10 -24.52
CA ILE A 75 -2.99 -4.20 -24.44
C ILE A 75 -3.62 -5.48 -23.87
N PHE A 76 -4.59 -5.34 -22.96
CA PHE A 76 -5.14 -6.44 -22.15
C PHE A 76 -5.75 -7.56 -23.00
N ARG A 77 -5.31 -8.79 -22.72
CA ARG A 77 -5.80 -10.04 -23.31
C ARG A 77 -6.09 -11.03 -22.20
N SER A 78 -7.38 -11.26 -21.93
CA SER A 78 -7.79 -12.24 -20.92
C SER A 78 -7.33 -13.64 -21.31
N THR A 79 -6.40 -14.18 -20.52
CA THR A 79 -5.90 -15.55 -20.60
C THR A 79 -6.74 -16.47 -19.72
N GLN A 80 -7.05 -16.01 -18.50
CA GLN A 80 -7.91 -16.73 -17.57
C GLN A 80 -8.99 -15.82 -16.99
N LYS A 81 -10.13 -16.42 -16.64
CA LYS A 81 -11.26 -15.73 -15.98
C LYS A 81 -11.68 -16.49 -14.74
N MET A 82 -11.65 -15.83 -13.60
CA MET A 82 -12.01 -16.37 -12.28
C MET A 82 -12.99 -15.42 -11.60
N GLY A 83 -14.30 -15.63 -11.84
CA GLY A 83 -15.35 -14.82 -11.24
C GLY A 83 -15.25 -13.34 -11.64
N ASP A 84 -15.02 -12.48 -10.65
CA ASP A 84 -14.89 -11.02 -10.80
C ASP A 84 -13.47 -10.58 -11.22
N ILE A 85 -12.55 -11.51 -11.48
CA ILE A 85 -11.18 -11.22 -11.91
C ILE A 85 -10.89 -11.87 -13.26
N GLU A 86 -10.16 -11.15 -14.10
CA GLU A 86 -9.60 -11.63 -15.37
C GLU A 86 -8.08 -11.39 -15.37
N ILE A 87 -7.34 -12.41 -15.79
CA ILE A 87 -5.88 -12.46 -15.71
C ILE A 87 -5.32 -12.46 -17.13
N ASP A 88 -4.31 -11.63 -17.36
CA ASP A 88 -3.48 -11.61 -18.57
C ASP A 88 -2.04 -11.95 -18.17
N GLU A 89 -1.67 -13.21 -18.40
CA GLU A 89 -0.34 -13.72 -18.06
C GLU A 89 0.76 -13.15 -18.95
N VAL A 90 0.43 -12.82 -20.20
CA VAL A 90 1.40 -12.37 -21.21
C VAL A 90 1.86 -10.95 -20.90
N ASN A 91 0.90 -10.06 -20.65
CA ASN A 91 1.20 -8.66 -20.36
C ASN A 91 1.34 -8.36 -18.86
N LYS A 92 1.23 -9.38 -17.99
CA LYS A 92 1.25 -9.26 -16.52
C LYS A 92 0.22 -8.25 -16.00
N LEU A 93 -1.00 -8.34 -16.51
CA LEU A 93 -2.11 -7.46 -16.14
C LEU A 93 -3.23 -8.23 -15.44
N LEU A 94 -3.78 -7.64 -14.40
CA LEU A 94 -4.94 -8.12 -13.66
C LEU A 94 -6.11 -7.15 -13.84
N LYS A 95 -7.20 -7.61 -14.42
CA LYS A 95 -8.45 -6.86 -14.49
C LYS A 95 -9.38 -7.31 -13.37
N ILE A 96 -9.85 -6.34 -12.56
CA ILE A 96 -10.87 -6.55 -11.54
C ILE A 96 -12.17 -5.93 -12.04
N ASN A 97 -13.16 -6.78 -12.27
CA ASN A 97 -14.49 -6.37 -12.69
C ASN A 97 -15.26 -5.80 -11.50
N ASN A 98 -16.04 -4.74 -11.72
CA ASN A 98 -16.77 -4.03 -10.67
C ASN A 98 -15.88 -3.59 -9.48
N ALA A 99 -14.65 -3.17 -9.77
CA ALA A 99 -13.80 -2.54 -8.78
C ALA A 99 -14.54 -1.29 -8.26
N SER A 100 -14.86 -1.32 -6.97
CA SER A 100 -15.72 -0.36 -6.25
C SER A 100 -17.24 -0.50 -6.39
N SER A 101 -17.83 -1.33 -5.52
CA SER A 101 -18.94 -0.95 -4.62
C SER A 101 -19.49 -2.19 -3.90
N ASN A 102 -18.93 -2.62 -2.77
CA ASN A 102 -19.65 -3.54 -1.88
C ASN A 102 -19.39 -3.32 -0.37
N ILE A 103 -19.00 -2.11 0.02
CA ILE A 103 -19.25 -1.70 1.40
C ILE A 103 -20.76 -1.44 1.50
N LYS A 104 -21.51 -2.33 2.15
CA LYS A 104 -22.92 -2.08 2.49
C LYS A 104 -23.02 -0.70 3.15
N LYS A 105 -23.81 0.19 2.55
CA LYS A 105 -24.16 1.53 3.06
C LYS A 105 -25.01 1.43 4.34
N ASN A 106 -24.48 0.88 5.43
CA ASN A 106 -25.12 0.96 6.74
C ASN A 106 -24.61 2.20 7.50
N GLY A 107 -25.54 2.92 8.14
CA GLY A 107 -25.49 4.35 8.45
C GLY A 107 -24.31 4.91 9.27
N LYS A 108 -23.45 4.07 9.86
CA LYS A 108 -22.24 4.52 10.57
C LYS A 108 -20.97 4.46 9.71
N MET A 109 -20.92 3.58 8.71
CA MET A 109 -19.76 3.42 7.82
C MET A 109 -19.72 4.50 6.71
N LYS A 110 -20.85 5.14 6.41
CA LYS A 110 -20.92 6.30 5.48
C LYS A 110 -20.11 7.51 5.95
N ILE A 111 -19.99 7.69 7.26
CA ILE A 111 -19.27 8.83 7.86
C ILE A 111 -17.79 8.48 7.98
N LEU A 112 -17.48 7.28 8.47
CA LEU A 112 -16.10 6.81 8.62
C LEU A 112 -15.39 6.65 7.27
N SER A 113 -16.04 6.05 6.26
CA SER A 113 -15.45 5.96 4.90
C SER A 113 -15.24 7.33 4.27
N LYS A 114 -16.14 8.29 4.45
CA LYS A 114 -15.95 9.65 3.92
C LYS A 114 -14.83 10.41 4.62
N SER A 115 -14.74 10.33 5.95
CA SER A 115 -13.72 11.06 6.71
C SER A 115 -12.35 10.43 6.57
N VAL A 116 -12.26 9.10 6.62
CA VAL A 116 -11.02 8.36 6.44
C VAL A 116 -10.52 8.56 5.01
N LEU A 117 -11.38 8.39 4.01
CA LEU A 117 -10.98 8.58 2.61
C LEU A 117 -10.67 10.05 2.29
N ALA A 118 -11.34 11.04 2.88
CA ALA A 118 -10.99 12.46 2.72
C ALA A 118 -9.63 12.81 3.36
N MET A 119 -9.27 12.16 4.48
CA MET A 119 -7.96 12.29 5.12
C MET A 119 -6.85 11.65 4.26
N TYR A 120 -7.10 10.48 3.68
CA TYR A 120 -6.13 9.80 2.80
C TYR A 120 -6.02 10.42 1.39
N THR A 121 -7.05 11.14 0.91
CA THR A 121 -7.07 11.78 -0.41
C THR A 121 -6.73 13.29 -0.36
N LEU A 122 -6.16 13.78 0.74
CA LEU A 122 -5.77 15.18 0.93
C LEU A 122 -6.90 16.18 0.57
N GLY A 123 -8.16 15.85 0.87
CA GLY A 123 -9.31 16.73 0.63
C GLY A 123 -9.83 16.81 -0.82
N ALA A 124 -9.36 15.94 -1.72
CA ALA A 124 -9.83 15.88 -3.11
C ALA A 124 -11.18 15.14 -3.23
N SER A 125 -12.27 15.86 -2.96
CA SER A 125 -13.66 15.37 -3.00
C SER A 125 -14.16 14.84 -4.36
N LEU A 126 -13.34 14.86 -5.41
CA LEU A 126 -13.69 14.44 -6.77
C LEU A 126 -13.05 13.08 -7.17
N ALA A 127 -11.95 12.66 -6.55
CA ALA A 127 -11.44 11.28 -6.67
C ALA A 127 -12.47 10.25 -6.17
N ILE A 128 -13.32 10.72 -5.25
CA ILE A 128 -14.53 10.10 -4.74
C ILE A 128 -15.46 9.61 -5.87
N GLU A 129 -15.63 10.33 -6.99
CA GLU A 129 -16.61 9.93 -8.02
C GLU A 129 -16.14 8.72 -8.85
N MET A 130 -14.85 8.66 -9.21
CA MET A 130 -14.31 7.53 -9.98
C MET A 130 -14.09 6.30 -9.08
N ALA A 131 -13.66 6.51 -7.84
CA ALA A 131 -13.56 5.45 -6.85
C ALA A 131 -14.93 5.00 -6.29
N LEU A 132 -16.07 5.61 -6.68
CA LEU A 132 -17.42 5.19 -6.27
C LEU A 132 -18.28 4.67 -7.42
N LYS A 133 -17.89 4.90 -8.68
CA LYS A 133 -18.57 4.32 -9.82
C LYS A 133 -18.04 2.87 -9.97
N PRO A 134 -18.89 1.85 -9.85
CA PRO A 134 -18.48 0.49 -10.14
C PRO A 134 -18.01 0.45 -11.60
N GLY A 135 -16.76 0.09 -11.78
CA GLY A 135 -16.13 0.02 -13.09
C GLY A 135 -15.04 -1.03 -13.11
N ASP A 136 -14.74 -1.52 -14.30
CA ASP A 136 -13.64 -2.43 -14.50
C ASP A 136 -12.33 -1.65 -14.45
N VAL A 137 -11.41 -2.10 -13.61
CA VAL A 137 -10.10 -1.48 -13.41
C VAL A 137 -9.01 -2.52 -13.66
N ILE A 138 -8.01 -2.15 -14.45
CA ILE A 138 -6.88 -3.01 -14.78
C ILE A 138 -5.66 -2.53 -14.00
N PHE A 139 -4.92 -3.47 -13.43
CA PHE A 139 -3.70 -3.25 -12.66
C PHE A 139 -2.55 -4.04 -13.28
N SER A 140 -1.34 -3.49 -13.24
CA SER A 140 -0.15 -4.33 -13.40
C SER A 140 0.00 -5.24 -12.18
N TYR A 141 0.63 -6.40 -12.34
CA TYR A 141 0.94 -7.29 -11.22
C TYR A 141 1.75 -6.59 -10.12
N ASP A 142 2.67 -5.71 -10.49
CA ASP A 142 3.50 -4.94 -9.55
C ASP A 142 2.70 -3.89 -8.76
N GLU A 143 1.48 -3.56 -9.19
CA GLU A 143 0.61 -2.63 -8.46
C GLU A 143 -0.13 -3.33 -7.30
N ILE A 144 -0.10 -4.66 -7.22
CA ILE A 144 -0.82 -5.45 -6.20
C ILE A 144 0.16 -5.74 -5.05
N GLN A 145 -0.20 -5.32 -3.82
CA GLN A 145 0.68 -5.52 -2.65
C GLN A 145 0.30 -6.74 -1.83
N ASP A 146 -0.96 -6.78 -1.38
CA ASP A 146 -1.44 -7.78 -0.43
C ASP A 146 -2.95 -8.03 -0.61
N TYR A 147 -3.42 -9.07 0.06
CA TYR A 147 -4.84 -9.39 0.18
C TYR A 147 -5.22 -9.85 1.60
N ASP A 148 -6.50 -9.66 1.92
CA ASP A 148 -7.17 -10.07 3.15
C ASP A 148 -8.53 -10.71 2.84
N LEU A 149 -8.73 -11.96 3.23
CA LEU A 149 -10.02 -12.65 3.19
C LEU A 149 -10.80 -12.36 4.48
N LEU A 150 -11.90 -11.64 4.36
CA LEU A 150 -12.74 -11.20 5.46
C LEU A 150 -14.00 -12.08 5.57
N GLU A 151 -14.19 -12.71 6.73
CA GLU A 151 -15.47 -13.30 7.15
C GLU A 151 -16.09 -12.43 8.24
N ASN A 152 -17.30 -11.90 8.01
CA ASN A 152 -17.99 -11.02 8.96
C ASN A 152 -17.16 -9.80 9.43
N ASN A 153 -16.29 -9.26 8.55
CA ASN A 153 -15.32 -8.19 8.83
C ASN A 153 -14.13 -8.62 9.71
N ILE A 154 -13.91 -9.91 9.89
CA ILE A 154 -12.74 -10.47 10.57
C ILE A 154 -11.84 -11.08 9.50
N SER A 155 -10.55 -10.71 9.48
CA SER A 155 -9.58 -11.34 8.58
C SER A 155 -9.35 -12.79 9.03
N VAL A 156 -9.54 -13.73 8.10
CA VAL A 156 -9.41 -15.17 8.30
C VAL A 156 -8.14 -15.70 7.61
N GLU A 157 -7.75 -15.08 6.50
CA GLU A 157 -6.61 -15.49 5.69
C GLU A 157 -6.03 -14.26 5.00
N SER A 158 -4.72 -14.09 5.03
CA SER A 158 -4.02 -12.95 4.43
C SER A 158 -2.72 -13.39 3.75
N GLY A 159 -2.25 -12.61 2.78
CA GLY A 159 -1.02 -12.90 2.02
C GLY A 159 -0.60 -11.70 1.18
N GLY A 160 0.66 -11.66 0.74
CA GLY A 160 1.21 -10.51 0.00
C GLY A 160 2.70 -10.65 -0.33
N LEU A 161 3.18 -9.78 -1.21
CA LEU A 161 4.59 -9.68 -1.58
C LEU A 161 5.43 -9.29 -0.36
N GLY A 162 6.40 -10.12 0.01
CA GLY A 162 7.27 -9.88 1.17
C GLY A 162 6.67 -10.25 2.54
N MET A 163 5.45 -10.80 2.58
CA MET A 163 4.97 -11.50 3.77
C MET A 163 5.55 -12.92 3.74
N ALA A 164 6.58 -13.18 4.55
CA ALA A 164 7.22 -14.49 4.63
C ALA A 164 6.17 -15.59 4.88
N VAL A 165 5.82 -16.35 3.83
CA VAL A 165 5.11 -17.63 3.95
C VAL A 165 6.14 -18.66 4.45
N VAL A 166 6.65 -18.45 5.67
CA VAL A 166 7.48 -19.41 6.39
C VAL A 166 6.61 -20.03 7.47
N GLY A 167 6.03 -21.18 7.15
CA GLY A 167 5.56 -22.18 8.11
C GLY A 167 4.67 -21.68 9.26
N GLY A 168 3.36 -21.53 8.99
CA GLY A 168 2.33 -21.53 10.02
C GLY A 168 2.12 -20.19 10.73
N VAL A 169 0.98 -19.56 10.46
CA VAL A 169 0.49 -18.35 11.15
C VAL A 169 1.27 -17.08 10.80
N VAL A 170 0.97 -16.51 9.64
CA VAL A 170 1.14 -15.06 9.47
C VAL A 170 -0.06 -14.39 10.12
N ALA A 171 0.07 -14.16 11.42
CA ALA A 171 -0.73 -13.17 12.12
C ALA A 171 -0.34 -11.79 11.56
N GLY A 172 -1.07 -11.30 10.55
CA GLY A 172 -0.91 -9.93 10.07
C GLY A 172 -1.25 -8.95 11.19
N SER A 173 -0.22 -8.31 11.77
CA SER A 173 -0.13 -7.00 12.48
C SER A 173 -1.29 -6.51 13.38
N THR A 174 -2.30 -7.32 13.68
CA THR A 174 -3.34 -7.11 14.68
C THR A 174 -3.39 -8.34 15.58
N GLY A 175 -2.28 -8.57 16.28
CA GLY A 175 -2.28 -9.38 17.49
C GLY A 175 -3.21 -8.72 18.51
N GLY A 176 -4.46 -9.17 18.57
CA GLY A 176 -5.43 -8.74 19.58
C GLY A 176 -6.77 -8.32 18.97
N ILE A 177 -7.68 -9.29 18.79
CA ILE A 177 -9.07 -9.31 19.27
C ILE A 177 -9.61 -10.71 18.90
N ILE A 178 -9.16 -11.73 19.62
CA ILE A 178 -9.82 -13.05 19.64
C ILE A 178 -10.66 -13.24 20.93
N GLY A 179 -10.67 -12.27 21.87
CA GLY A 179 -11.28 -12.48 23.20
C GLY A 179 -12.60 -11.78 23.55
N GLY A 180 -13.10 -10.80 22.79
CA GLY A 180 -14.06 -9.83 23.37
C GLY A 180 -15.43 -9.63 22.71
N LEU A 181 -15.55 -9.82 21.39
CA LEU A 181 -16.76 -9.42 20.65
C LEU A 181 -17.61 -10.58 20.12
N THR A 182 -17.14 -11.82 20.27
CA THR A 182 -17.89 -13.03 19.89
C THR A 182 -18.75 -13.57 21.04
N ALA A 183 -18.71 -12.95 22.23
CA ALA A 183 -19.44 -13.42 23.41
C ALA A 183 -20.97 -13.22 23.35
N LYS A 184 -21.53 -12.64 22.28
CA LYS A 184 -22.98 -12.36 22.23
C LYS A 184 -23.62 -12.49 20.86
N ARG A 185 -23.46 -13.63 20.17
CA ARG A 185 -24.49 -14.10 19.21
C ARG A 185 -24.77 -15.59 19.42
N LYS A 186 -25.90 -15.84 20.07
CA LYS A 186 -26.47 -17.17 20.30
C LYS A 186 -26.72 -17.87 18.94
N THR A 187 -26.11 -19.04 18.77
CA THR A 187 -26.73 -20.24 18.18
C THR A 187 -27.42 -20.11 16.82
N SER A 188 -26.71 -19.65 15.80
CA SER A 188 -26.59 -20.33 14.50
C SER A 188 -25.38 -19.70 13.79
N LYS A 189 -24.41 -20.47 13.28
CA LYS A 189 -23.26 -19.92 12.55
C LYS A 189 -23.74 -19.30 11.23
N SER A 190 -24.27 -18.09 11.26
CA SER A 190 -24.61 -17.33 10.07
C SER A 190 -23.46 -16.39 9.70
N ILE A 191 -23.20 -16.33 8.41
CA ILE A 191 -22.13 -15.56 7.78
C ILE A 191 -22.83 -14.45 7.01
N ASP A 192 -22.68 -13.24 7.52
CA ASP A 192 -23.26 -12.01 7.00
C ASP A 192 -22.50 -11.53 5.76
N MET A 193 -21.18 -11.78 5.71
CA MET A 193 -20.28 -11.32 4.65
C MET A 193 -19.07 -12.23 4.50
N LEU A 194 -18.71 -12.52 3.25
CA LEU A 194 -17.44 -13.11 2.84
C LEU A 194 -16.89 -12.27 1.68
N ALA A 195 -15.72 -11.66 1.85
CA ALA A 195 -15.13 -10.80 0.85
C ALA A 195 -13.60 -10.88 0.86
N LEU A 196 -12.98 -10.68 -0.31
CA LEU A 196 -11.54 -10.53 -0.47
C LEU A 196 -11.23 -9.06 -0.66
N GLN A 197 -10.45 -8.49 0.25
CA GLN A 197 -9.89 -7.16 0.15
C GLN A 197 -8.50 -7.28 -0.48
N ILE A 198 -8.20 -6.43 -1.46
CA ILE A 198 -6.91 -6.38 -2.15
C ILE A 198 -6.37 -4.96 -1.97
N THR A 199 -5.12 -4.85 -1.53
CA THR A 199 -4.43 -3.57 -1.37
C THR A 199 -3.54 -3.32 -2.58
N THR A 200 -3.57 -2.09 -3.11
CA THR A 200 -2.79 -1.70 -4.29
C THR A 200 -1.95 -0.45 -4.01
N THR A 201 -0.87 -0.28 -4.78
CA THR A 201 -0.05 0.95 -4.78
C THR A 201 -0.77 2.13 -5.44
N ASN A 202 -1.91 1.89 -6.09
CA ASN A 202 -2.59 2.90 -6.88
C ASN A 202 -3.43 3.82 -5.99
N PHE A 203 -3.03 5.10 -5.89
CA PHE A 203 -3.74 6.10 -5.08
C PHE A 203 -5.21 6.32 -5.47
N CYS A 204 -5.63 5.99 -6.70
CA CYS A 204 -7.03 6.08 -7.09
C CYS A 204 -7.86 4.91 -6.55
N PHE A 205 -7.24 3.73 -6.38
CA PHE A 205 -7.88 2.49 -5.92
C PHE A 205 -7.00 1.75 -4.90
N PRO A 206 -6.67 2.37 -3.75
CA PRO A 206 -5.71 1.80 -2.80
C PRO A 206 -6.22 0.51 -2.15
N SER A 207 -7.55 0.34 -2.08
CA SER A 207 -8.18 -0.87 -1.54
C SER A 207 -9.41 -1.24 -2.36
N ILE A 208 -9.49 -2.50 -2.77
CA ILE A 208 -10.54 -3.04 -3.62
C ILE A 208 -11.16 -4.24 -2.93
N ILE A 209 -12.49 -4.33 -2.90
CA ILE A 209 -13.21 -5.39 -2.19
C ILE A 209 -14.06 -6.18 -3.17
N ILE A 210 -13.78 -7.48 -3.28
CA ILE A 210 -14.54 -8.47 -4.05
C ILE A 210 -15.42 -9.24 -3.07
N SER A 211 -16.75 -9.13 -3.21
CA SER A 211 -17.69 -9.72 -2.26
C SER A 211 -18.35 -10.99 -2.80
N TYR A 212 -18.07 -12.12 -2.17
CA TYR A 212 -18.63 -13.42 -2.53
C TYR A 212 -19.97 -13.69 -1.84
N ILE A 213 -20.16 -13.19 -0.61
CA ILE A 213 -21.43 -13.28 0.12
C ILE A 213 -21.86 -11.89 0.58
N LYS A 214 -23.08 -11.50 0.20
CA LYS A 214 -23.69 -10.20 0.50
C LYS A 214 -24.90 -10.29 1.43
N SER A 215 -25.38 -11.49 1.74
CA SER A 215 -26.57 -11.74 2.54
C SER A 215 -26.29 -12.83 3.56
N GLU A 216 -27.00 -12.78 4.68
CA GLU A 216 -26.88 -13.78 5.74
C GLU A 216 -27.01 -15.20 5.17
N THR A 217 -25.97 -16.00 5.35
CA THR A 217 -25.81 -17.32 4.77
C THR A 217 -25.38 -18.29 5.86
N LYS A 218 -26.02 -19.45 5.98
CA LYS A 218 -25.60 -20.44 6.98
C LYS A 218 -24.19 -20.96 6.65
N SER A 219 -23.31 -21.04 7.65
CA SER A 219 -21.93 -21.51 7.52
C SER A 219 -21.81 -22.93 6.97
N LYS A 220 -22.79 -23.80 7.20
CA LYS A 220 -22.81 -25.17 6.64
C LYS A 220 -23.53 -25.27 5.28
N SER A 221 -23.94 -24.15 4.68
CA SER A 221 -24.67 -24.19 3.41
C SER A 221 -23.72 -24.43 2.23
N SER A 222 -24.23 -25.13 1.20
CA SER A 222 -23.51 -25.29 -0.07
C SER A 222 -23.14 -23.94 -0.70
N ARG A 223 -23.97 -22.90 -0.49
CA ARG A 223 -23.70 -21.53 -0.94
C ARG A 223 -22.41 -20.97 -0.33
N TYR A 224 -22.21 -21.14 0.98
CA TYR A 224 -20.98 -20.72 1.64
C TYR A 224 -19.78 -21.51 1.13
N THR A 225 -19.88 -22.84 1.05
CA THR A 225 -18.78 -23.68 0.58
C THR A 225 -18.34 -23.30 -0.84
N LYS A 226 -19.28 -23.08 -1.77
CA LYS A 226 -18.99 -22.62 -3.13
C LYS A 226 -18.33 -21.24 -3.13
N ALA A 227 -18.86 -20.28 -2.36
CA ALA A 227 -18.29 -18.95 -2.24
C ALA A 227 -16.85 -18.97 -1.69
N LEU A 228 -16.59 -19.82 -0.69
CA LEU A 228 -15.26 -20.01 -0.12
C LEU A 228 -14.30 -20.67 -1.12
N SER A 229 -14.76 -21.66 -1.89
CA SER A 229 -13.98 -22.25 -2.99
C SER A 229 -13.62 -21.21 -4.05
N HIS A 230 -14.56 -20.34 -4.44
CA HIS A 230 -14.27 -19.24 -5.37
C HIS A 230 -13.24 -18.27 -4.80
N ALA A 231 -13.38 -17.86 -3.54
CA ALA A 231 -12.42 -16.99 -2.88
C ALA A 231 -11.01 -17.59 -2.83
N ARG A 232 -10.90 -18.89 -2.50
CA ARG A 232 -9.62 -19.61 -2.47
C ARG A 232 -8.98 -19.75 -3.83
N ASN A 233 -9.76 -19.98 -4.88
CA ASN A 233 -9.23 -20.01 -6.24
C ASN A 233 -8.64 -18.64 -6.63
N THR A 234 -9.34 -17.55 -6.29
CA THR A 234 -8.81 -16.19 -6.47
C THR A 234 -7.51 -15.98 -5.71
N ILE A 235 -7.46 -16.40 -4.44
CA ILE A 235 -6.26 -16.31 -3.59
C ILE A 235 -5.09 -17.09 -4.21
N ALA A 236 -5.33 -18.31 -4.69
CA ALA A 236 -4.30 -19.11 -5.35
C ALA A 236 -3.74 -18.38 -6.58
N CYS A 237 -4.58 -17.72 -7.38
CA CYS A 237 -4.12 -16.90 -8.50
C CYS A 237 -3.27 -15.70 -8.04
N LEU A 238 -3.69 -14.99 -6.99
CA LEU A 238 -2.90 -13.88 -6.44
C LEU A 238 -1.54 -14.35 -5.92
N ASN A 239 -1.47 -15.51 -5.26
CA ASN A 239 -0.20 -16.10 -4.82
C ASN A 239 0.72 -16.45 -6.00
N LEU A 240 0.18 -16.91 -7.12
CA LEU A 240 0.97 -17.14 -8.34
C LEU A 240 1.50 -15.83 -8.92
N ILE A 241 0.66 -14.79 -8.96
CA ILE A 241 1.08 -13.45 -9.39
C ILE A 241 2.23 -12.95 -8.51
N PHE A 242 2.10 -13.11 -7.19
CA PHE A 242 3.14 -12.68 -6.25
C PHE A 242 4.44 -13.45 -6.45
N ALA A 243 4.37 -14.77 -6.61
CA ALA A 243 5.55 -15.58 -6.91
C ALA A 243 6.25 -15.14 -8.22
N GLN A 244 5.49 -14.72 -9.24
CA GLN A 244 6.06 -14.21 -10.49
C GLN A 244 6.76 -12.86 -10.31
N CYS A 245 6.23 -11.99 -9.45
CA CYS A 245 6.87 -10.71 -9.13
C CYS A 245 8.13 -10.89 -8.28
N GLU A 246 8.12 -11.79 -7.29
CA GLU A 246 9.31 -12.11 -6.48
C GLU A 246 10.46 -12.66 -7.34
N ASN A 247 10.15 -13.57 -8.26
CA ASN A 247 11.15 -14.12 -9.18
C ASN A 247 11.67 -13.07 -10.19
N SER A 248 10.86 -12.06 -10.53
CA SER A 248 11.30 -10.95 -11.39
C SER A 248 12.26 -10.00 -10.67
N GLY A 249 12.15 -9.86 -9.34
CA GLY A 249 13.05 -9.05 -8.51
C GLY A 249 14.42 -9.69 -8.23
N LEU A 250 14.53 -11.02 -8.36
CA LEU A 250 15.77 -11.78 -8.16
C LEU A 250 16.65 -11.87 -9.41
N GLN A 251 16.25 -11.26 -10.54
CA GLN A 251 17.02 -11.24 -11.80
C GLN A 251 17.80 -9.94 -12.05
N SER A 252 18.03 -9.11 -11.03
CA SER A 252 18.96 -7.97 -11.12
C SER A 252 20.30 -8.19 -10.42
N GLU A 253 20.56 -9.37 -9.85
CA GLU A 253 21.92 -9.80 -9.48
C GLU A 253 22.10 -11.27 -9.90
N ASN A 254 23.04 -11.53 -10.81
CA ASN A 254 23.42 -12.84 -11.38
C ASN A 254 22.74 -13.27 -12.69
N GLN A 255 22.70 -12.39 -13.70
CA GLN A 255 22.90 -12.82 -15.09
C GLN A 255 23.82 -11.83 -15.80
N THR A 256 25.13 -12.03 -15.69
CA THR A 256 26.01 -11.75 -16.84
C THR A 256 26.28 -13.06 -17.53
N GLU A 257 25.87 -13.05 -18.78
CA GLU A 257 26.11 -14.01 -19.83
C GLU A 257 27.52 -14.61 -19.78
N ASP A 258 27.51 -15.91 -20.07
CA ASP A 258 28.63 -16.79 -20.31
C ASP A 258 29.41 -16.32 -21.56
N ILE A 259 30.21 -15.27 -21.38
CA ILE A 259 31.45 -15.02 -22.13
C ILE A 259 32.49 -14.63 -21.08
N SER A 260 33.01 -15.63 -20.38
CA SER A 260 34.18 -15.46 -19.53
C SER A 260 35.38 -15.10 -20.41
N ASP A 261 35.68 -13.81 -20.51
CA ASP A 261 36.98 -13.34 -20.99
C ASP A 261 38.01 -13.69 -19.88
N PRO A 262 38.97 -14.60 -20.12
CA PRO A 262 39.91 -15.07 -19.10
C PRO A 262 40.68 -13.94 -18.41
N TYR A 263 40.79 -12.79 -19.06
CA TYR A 263 41.47 -11.61 -18.54
C TYR A 263 40.64 -10.83 -17.50
N GLU A 264 39.30 -10.87 -17.55
CA GLU A 264 38.46 -10.23 -16.52
C GLU A 264 38.48 -11.02 -15.21
N GLU A 265 38.44 -12.35 -15.30
CA GLU A 265 38.58 -13.21 -14.13
C GLU A 265 39.96 -13.08 -13.49
N LEU A 266 41.00 -12.88 -14.30
CA LEU A 266 42.35 -12.58 -13.81
C LEU A 266 42.42 -11.22 -13.08
N LYS A 267 41.68 -10.21 -13.56
CA LYS A 267 41.60 -8.90 -12.91
C LYS A 267 40.89 -8.98 -11.55
N LYS A 268 39.78 -9.71 -11.46
CA LYS A 268 39.07 -9.98 -10.19
C LYS A 268 39.94 -10.77 -9.22
N ALA A 269 40.67 -11.77 -9.70
CA ALA A 269 41.61 -12.53 -8.87
C ALA A 269 42.73 -11.63 -8.31
N LYS A 270 43.22 -10.67 -9.10
CA LYS A 270 44.24 -9.73 -8.64
C LYS A 270 43.70 -8.78 -7.57
N GLU A 271 42.48 -8.26 -7.75
CA GLU A 271 41.83 -7.43 -6.74
C GLU A 271 41.65 -8.16 -5.41
N LEU A 272 41.29 -9.45 -5.44
CA LEU A 272 41.18 -10.27 -4.22
C LEU A 272 42.53 -10.48 -3.51
N TYR A 273 43.63 -10.58 -4.27
CA TYR A 273 44.99 -10.65 -3.70
C TYR A 273 45.41 -9.31 -3.11
N ASP A 274 45.16 -8.21 -3.81
CA ASP A 274 45.47 -6.86 -3.34
C ASP A 274 44.68 -6.50 -2.07
N LEU A 275 43.46 -7.06 -1.92
CA LEU A 275 42.65 -6.97 -0.71
C LEU A 275 43.08 -7.94 0.41
N GLY A 276 44.05 -8.81 0.16
CA GLY A 276 44.56 -9.79 1.12
C GLY A 276 43.58 -10.92 1.45
N ILE A 277 42.55 -11.13 0.61
CA ILE A 277 41.53 -12.17 0.80
C ILE A 277 42.07 -13.53 0.36
N ILE A 278 42.91 -13.54 -0.68
CA ILE A 278 43.61 -14.74 -1.16
C ILE A 278 45.12 -14.57 -1.01
N THR A 279 45.81 -15.68 -0.84
CA THR A 279 47.27 -15.71 -0.74
C THR A 279 47.92 -15.65 -2.12
N GLN A 280 49.23 -15.34 -2.17
CA GLN A 280 49.95 -15.24 -3.43
C GLN A 280 49.97 -16.56 -4.21
N ASP A 281 50.09 -17.68 -3.50
CA ASP A 281 50.12 -19.02 -4.09
C ASP A 281 48.77 -19.36 -4.75
N GLU A 282 47.65 -19.04 -4.09
CA GLU A 282 46.29 -19.25 -4.62
C GLU A 282 45.99 -18.37 -5.84
N PHE A 283 46.53 -17.15 -5.87
CA PHE A 283 46.42 -16.26 -7.03
C PHE A 283 47.21 -16.80 -8.23
N GLU A 284 48.42 -17.29 -8.00
CA GLU A 284 49.27 -17.84 -9.07
C GLU A 284 48.69 -19.13 -9.67
N GLU A 285 48.09 -20.00 -8.85
CA GLU A 285 47.38 -21.19 -9.34
C GLU A 285 46.19 -20.80 -10.22
N LYS A 286 45.34 -19.85 -9.78
CA LYS A 286 44.22 -19.38 -10.60
C LYS A 286 44.69 -18.71 -11.89
N LYS A 287 45.77 -17.93 -11.86
CA LYS A 287 46.36 -17.31 -13.05
C LYS A 287 46.83 -18.35 -14.08
N LYS A 288 47.45 -19.44 -13.63
CA LYS A 288 47.87 -20.54 -14.52
C LYS A 288 46.67 -21.27 -15.13
N GLN A 289 45.65 -21.54 -14.33
CA GLN A 289 44.40 -22.18 -14.80
C GLN A 289 43.68 -21.33 -15.85
N LEU A 290 43.57 -20.02 -15.62
CA LEU A 290 42.86 -19.10 -16.52
C LEU A 290 43.62 -18.86 -17.84
N LEU A 291 44.95 -18.89 -17.83
CA LEU A 291 45.78 -18.70 -19.03
C LEU A 291 46.15 -20.00 -19.76
N GLY A 292 45.70 -21.17 -19.28
CA GLY A 292 45.91 -22.46 -19.93
C GLY A 292 47.37 -22.92 -19.99
N LEU A 293 48.22 -22.40 -19.09
CA LEU A 293 49.64 -22.76 -19.01
C LEU A 293 49.79 -23.87 -17.96
N GLN A 294 49.95 -25.12 -18.41
CA GLN A 294 50.36 -26.24 -17.54
C GLN A 294 51.79 -26.06 -17.04
#